data_AF-A0A7C4N9R4-F1
#
_entry.id   AF-A0A7C4N9R4-F1
#
_cell.length_a   1.000
_cell.length_b   1.000
_cell.length_c   1.000
_cell.angle_alpha   90.00
_cell.angle_beta   90.00
_cell.angle_gamma   90.00
#
_symmetry.space_group_name_H-M   'P 1'
#
loop_
_entity.id
_entity.type
_entity.pdbx_description
1 polymer ?
#
loop_
_entity_poly.entity_id
_entity_poly.type
_entity_poly.pdbx_seq_one_letter_code
_entity_poly.pdbx_strand_id
1 'polypeptide(L)'
;MNLANALLVGLKHIWAHKFRSVLTMLGIVLGVSSLVAMAAIVKGMENGMKEALIAMGGLDKVLTRDEDVPPHQEHLKDQAPGRTMLDVYALL
;
A
#
# COMPACT_ATOMS: atom_id res chain seq x y z
N MET A 1 12.21 -23.21 -44.92
CA MET A 1 12.64 -23.58 -43.55
C MET A 1 11.38 -23.65 -42.69
N ASN A 2 11.03 -24.84 -42.19
CA ASN A 2 9.79 -25.03 -41.44
C ASN A 2 9.91 -24.47 -40.02
N LEU A 3 8.92 -23.69 -39.57
CA LEU A 3 8.86 -23.08 -38.24
C LEU A 3 9.05 -24.13 -37.12
N ALA A 4 8.51 -25.34 -37.33
CA ALA A 4 8.67 -26.48 -36.44
C ALA A 4 10.14 -26.88 -36.22
N ASN A 5 10.97 -26.85 -37.28
CA ASN A 5 12.39 -27.18 -37.16
C ASN A 5 13.16 -26.10 -36.37
N ALA A 6 12.79 -24.82 -36.51
CA ALA A 6 13.42 -23.75 -35.75
C ALA A 6 13.12 -23.86 -34.25
N LEU A 7 11.88 -24.16 -33.87
CA LEU A 7 11.49 -24.40 -32.48
C LEU A 7 12.24 -25.62 -31.89
N LEU A 8 12.32 -26.71 -32.65
CA LEU A 8 12.95 -27.95 -32.20
C LEU A 8 14.47 -27.79 -32.00
N VAL A 9 15.14 -27.03 -32.87
CA VAL A 9 16.55 -26.67 -32.72
C VAL A 9 16.76 -25.74 -31.52
N GLY A 10 15.88 -24.77 -31.31
CA GLY A 10 15.93 -23.87 -30.14
C GLY A 10 15.80 -24.60 -28.81
N LEU A 11 14.84 -25.54 -28.70
CA LEU A 11 14.69 -26.39 -27.52
C LEU A 11 15.94 -27.24 -27.26
N LYS A 12 16.53 -27.82 -28.32
CA LYS A 12 17.77 -28.61 -28.21
C LYS A 12 18.94 -27.76 -27.69
N HIS A 13 19.01 -26.50 -28.10
CA HIS A 13 20.05 -25.57 -27.65
C HIS A 13 19.92 -25.21 -26.15
N ILE A 14 18.70 -25.00 -25.67
CA ILE A 14 18.42 -24.80 -24.23
C ILE A 14 18.85 -26.04 -23.43
N TRP A 15 18.56 -27.24 -23.96
CA TRP A 15 18.94 -28.50 -23.32
C TRP A 15 20.44 -28.76 -23.29
N ALA A 16 21.19 -28.26 -24.29
CA ALA A 16 22.64 -28.37 -24.36
C ALA A 16 23.37 -27.46 -23.36
N HIS A 17 22.79 -26.28 -23.04
CA HIS A 17 23.40 -25.29 -22.15
C HIS A 17 22.62 -25.07 -20.84
N LYS A 18 22.41 -26.17 -20.11
CA LYS A 18 21.60 -26.21 -18.87
C LYS A 18 21.98 -25.12 -17.87
N PHE A 19 23.27 -24.91 -17.58
CA PHE A 19 23.71 -23.94 -16.57
C PHE A 19 23.37 -22.50 -16.96
N ARG A 20 23.71 -22.11 -18.19
CA ARG A 20 23.41 -20.76 -18.71
C ARG A 20 21.91 -20.51 -18.76
N SER A 21 21.15 -21.45 -19.30
CA SER A 21 19.69 -21.34 -19.42
C SER A 21 18.99 -21.26 -18.06
N VAL A 22 19.44 -22.03 -17.07
CA VAL A 22 18.89 -21.96 -15.70
C VAL A 22 19.18 -20.60 -15.07
N LEU A 23 20.41 -20.10 -15.15
CA LEU A 23 20.77 -18.82 -14.54
C LEU A 23 19.98 -17.65 -15.15
N THR A 24 19.80 -17.65 -16.48
CA THR A 24 19.01 -16.60 -17.16
C THR A 24 17.54 -16.65 -16.79
N MET A 25 16.95 -17.86 -16.68
CA MET A 25 15.55 -18.01 -16.31
C MET A 25 15.32 -17.64 -14.84
N LEU A 26 16.23 -18.04 -13.94
CA LEU A 26 16.18 -17.64 -12.53
C LEU A 26 16.21 -16.12 -12.39
N GLY A 27 17.08 -15.42 -13.12
CA GLY A 27 17.13 -13.95 -13.10
C GLY A 27 15.79 -13.31 -13.47
N ILE A 28 15.14 -13.81 -14.53
CA ILE A 28 13.82 -13.31 -14.97
C ILE A 28 12.75 -13.60 -13.91
N VAL A 29 12.69 -14.82 -13.37
CA VAL A 29 11.69 -15.22 -12.37
C VAL A 29 11.86 -14.40 -11.08
N LEU A 30 13.08 -14.24 -10.58
CA LEU A 30 13.36 -13.45 -9.39
C LEU A 30 13.07 -11.96 -9.63
N GLY A 31 13.38 -11.43 -10.81
CA GLY A 31 13.10 -10.05 -11.18
C GLY A 31 11.59 -9.74 -11.21
N VAL A 32 10.82 -10.54 -11.96
CA VAL A 32 9.37 -10.32 -12.09
C VAL A 32 8.66 -10.60 -10.76
N SER A 33 9.06 -11.64 -10.02
CA SER A 33 8.42 -11.97 -8.73
C SER A 33 8.62 -10.86 -7.69
N SER A 34 9.80 -10.24 -7.61
CA SER A 34 10.05 -9.12 -6.70
C SER A 34 9.14 -7.92 -6.99
N LEU A 35 8.99 -7.56 -8.27
CA LEU A 35 8.09 -6.47 -8.69
C LEU A 35 6.63 -6.78 -8.33
N VAL A 36 6.18 -8.00 -8.64
CA VAL A 36 4.81 -8.42 -8.32
C VAL A 36 4.57 -8.45 -6.81
N ALA A 37 5.53 -8.93 -6.02
CA ALA A 37 5.42 -8.99 -4.56
C ALA A 37 5.29 -7.58 -3.96
N MET A 38 6.14 -6.64 -4.38
CA MET A 38 6.06 -5.25 -3.90
C MET A 38 4.70 -4.61 -4.26
N ALA A 39 4.24 -4.79 -5.49
CA ALA A 39 2.95 -4.26 -5.93
C ALA A 39 1.78 -4.85 -5.12
N ALA A 40 1.83 -6.16 -4.82
CA ALA A 40 0.83 -6.84 -4.01
C ALA A 40 0.81 -6.32 -2.56
N ILE A 41 1.99 -6.11 -1.96
CA ILE A 41 2.10 -5.55 -0.60
C ILE A 41 1.50 -4.16 -0.54
N VAL A 42 1.88 -3.27 -1.46
CA VAL A 42 1.37 -1.89 -1.48
C VAL A 42 -0.14 -1.87 -1.65
N LYS A 43 -0.67 -2.65 -2.59
CA LYS A 43 -2.12 -2.74 -2.81
C LYS A 43 -2.85 -3.36 -1.63
N GLY A 44 -2.25 -4.33 -0.96
CA GLY A 44 -2.77 -4.92 0.28
C GLY A 44 -2.86 -3.90 1.41
N MET A 45 -1.80 -3.09 1.59
CA MET A 45 -1.78 -2.02 2.59
C MET A 45 -2.81 -0.92 2.29
N GLU A 46 -2.94 -0.51 1.03
CA GLU A 46 -3.93 0.50 0.62
C GLU A 46 -5.36 0.03 0.91
N ASN A 47 -5.68 -1.21 0.53
CA ASN A 47 -6.98 -1.80 0.82
C ASN A 47 -7.22 -1.94 2.34
N GLY A 48 -6.24 -2.44 3.09
CA GLY A 48 -6.36 -2.59 4.54
C GLY A 48 -6.53 -1.24 5.26
N MET A 49 -5.82 -0.20 4.81
CA MET A 49 -5.96 1.15 5.35
C MET A 49 -7.36 1.72 5.04
N LYS A 50 -7.85 1.50 3.82
CA LYS A 50 -9.20 1.92 3.44
C LYS A 50 -10.28 1.20 4.24
N GLU A 51 -10.15 -0.11 4.43
CA GLU A 51 -11.08 -0.90 5.25
C GLU A 51 -11.06 -0.45 6.71
N ALA A 52 -9.87 -0.22 7.28
CA ALA A 52 -9.72 0.31 8.64
C ALA A 52 -10.37 1.70 8.78
N LEU A 53 -10.16 2.59 7.80
CA LEU A 53 -10.78 3.91 7.76
C LEU A 53 -12.31 3.82 7.73
N ILE A 54 -12.86 2.95 6.87
CA ILE A 54 -14.30 2.71 6.79
C ILE A 54 -14.82 2.16 8.12
N ALA A 55 -14.14 1.19 8.73
CA ALA A 55 -14.51 0.59 10.00
C ALA A 55 -14.51 1.61 11.17
N MET A 56 -13.62 2.61 11.14
CA MET A 56 -13.59 3.67 12.14
C MET A 56 -14.75 4.67 12.02
N GLY A 57 -15.47 4.66 10.90
CA GLY A 57 -16.61 5.54 10.61
C GLY A 57 -16.43 6.43 9.38
N GLY A 58 -15.43 6.16 8.54
CA GLY A 58 -15.18 6.89 7.30
C GLY A 58 -14.56 8.27 7.52
N LEU A 59 -14.49 9.05 6.44
CA LEU A 59 -13.98 10.43 6.48
C LEU A 59 -14.98 11.42 7.10
N ASP A 60 -16.25 11.04 7.19
CA ASP A 60 -17.33 11.90 7.68
C ASP A 60 -17.43 11.92 9.22
N LYS A 61 -16.58 11.14 9.91
CA LYS A 61 -16.61 11.03 11.37
C LYS A 61 -15.37 11.63 12.00
N VAL A 62 -15.56 12.75 12.71
CA VAL A 62 -14.53 13.40 13.51
C VAL A 62 -14.65 12.95 14.97
N LEU A 63 -13.58 12.36 15.51
CA LEU A 63 -13.48 11.99 16.92
C LEU A 63 -12.77 13.11 17.68
N THR A 64 -13.47 13.79 18.57
CA THR A 64 -12.88 14.80 19.45
C THR A 64 -12.46 14.17 20.77
N ARG A 65 -11.17 14.24 21.11
CA ARG A 65 -10.63 13.81 22.40
C ARG A 65 -10.38 15.02 23.29
N ASP A 66 -10.75 14.90 24.56
CA ASP A 66 -10.45 15.94 25.54
C ASP A 66 -8.99 15.76 25.95
N GLU A 67 -8.20 16.80 25.72
CA GLU A 67 -6.85 16.93 26.25
C GLU A 67 -6.81 18.11 27.23
N ASP A 68 -5.89 18.02 28.19
CA ASP A 68 -5.64 19.14 29.10
C ASP A 68 -5.10 20.34 28.33
N VAL A 69 -5.45 21.54 28.80
CA VAL A 69 -5.03 22.79 28.17
C VAL A 69 -3.49 22.88 28.21
N PRO A 70 -2.81 23.17 27.07
CA PRO A 70 -1.37 23.34 27.05
C PRO A 70 -0.89 24.41 28.05
N PRO A 71 0.31 24.26 28.67
CA PRO A 71 0.77 25.16 29.75
C PRO A 71 0.82 26.65 29.38
N HIS A 72 1.04 26.96 28.10
CA HIS A 72 1.08 28.34 27.60
C HIS A 72 -0.33 28.96 27.39
N GLN A 73 -1.38 28.13 27.34
CA GLN A 73 -2.78 28.53 27.16
C GLN A 73 -3.60 28.38 28.45
N GLU A 74 -2.99 27.98 29.56
CA GLU A 74 -3.68 27.73 30.82
C GLU A 74 -4.48 28.95 31.32
N HIS A 75 -3.94 30.16 31.12
CA HIS A 75 -4.61 31.43 31.42
C HIS A 75 -5.90 31.72 30.62
N LEU A 76 -6.13 31.01 29.51
CA LEU A 76 -7.35 31.12 28.67
C LEU A 76 -8.37 30.04 28.98
N LYS A 77 -8.05 29.10 29.90
CA LYS A 77 -8.94 27.99 30.26
C LYS A 77 -10.32 28.48 30.71
N ASP A 78 -10.35 29.54 31.50
CA ASP A 78 -11.59 30.11 32.02
C ASP A 78 -12.43 30.84 30.96
N GLN A 79 -11.85 31.10 29.78
CA GLN A 79 -12.51 31.76 28.66
C GLN A 79 -13.03 30.76 27.61
N ALA A 80 -12.76 29.46 27.76
CA ALA A 80 -13.17 28.46 26.80
C ALA A 80 -14.66 28.09 26.98
N PRO A 81 -15.52 28.26 25.95
CA PRO A 81 -16.94 27.89 26.03
C PRO A 81 -17.21 26.38 26.01
N GLY A 82 -16.16 25.55 26.00
CA GLY A 82 -16.25 24.10 25.85
C GLY A 82 -16.60 23.68 24.42
N ARG A 83 -17.03 22.41 24.25
CA ARG A 83 -17.48 21.89 22.95
C ARG A 83 -18.91 22.35 22.66
N THR A 84 -19.11 23.07 21.57
CA THR A 84 -20.41 23.64 21.19
C THR A 84 -20.92 23.10 19.87
N MET A 85 -22.23 23.25 19.62
CA MET A 85 -22.81 22.93 18.30
C MET A 85 -22.27 23.82 17.18
N LEU A 86 -21.77 25.02 17.50
CA LEU A 86 -21.12 25.91 16.52
C LEU A 86 -19.87 25.25 15.94
N ASP A 87 -19.12 24.51 16.76
CA ASP A 87 -17.94 23.77 16.31
C ASP A 87 -18.32 22.63 15.35
N VAL A 88 -19.49 22.02 15.55
CA VAL A 88 -20.03 20.99 14.63
C VAL A 88 -20.44 21.61 13.30
N TYR A 89 -21.13 22.75 13.32
CA TYR A 89 -21.54 23.45 12.09
C TYR A 89 -20.34 24.02 11.31
N ALA A 90 -19.23 24.35 11.97
CA ALA A 90 -18.01 24.80 11.31
C ALA A 90 -17.27 23.68 10.54
N LEU A 91 -17.60 22.42 10.80
CA LEU A 91 -17.01 21.24 10.15
C LEU A 91 -17.85 20.70 8.98
N LEU A 92 -19.07 21.22 8.78
CA LEU A 92 -19.99 20.90 7.67
C LEU A 92 -19.76 21.84 6.47
#